data_AF-A0A4Q3SPB3-F1
#
_entry.id   AF-A0A4Q3SPB3-F1
#
_cell.length_a   1.000
_cell.length_b   1.000
_cell.length_c   1.000
_cell.angle_alpha   90.00
_cell.angle_beta   90.00
_cell.angle_gamma   90.00
#
_symmetry.space_group_name_H-M   'P 1'
#
loop_
_entity.id
_entity.type
_entity.pdbx_description
1 polymer ?
#
loop_
_entity_poly.entity_id
_entity_poly.type
_entity_poly.pdbx_seq_one_letter_code
_entity_poly.pdbx_strand_id
1 'polypeptide(L)'
;AFERESLARYGMPKEIVMRHRLPQFNHMFTTDAYSASYYKYLWSDTMDADSWAYFEESGDVFSPEIASRLKSVMLAPGNSTDRGEAYRQFRGRDPDVAALLKARGFLET
;
A
#
# COMPACT_ATOMS: atom_id res chain seq x y z
N ALA A 1 13.79 -9.73 -25.02
CA ALA A 1 12.46 -9.86 -25.65
C ALA A 1 11.40 -9.53 -24.61
N PHE A 2 11.17 -10.44 -23.65
CA PHE A 2 10.11 -10.36 -22.64
C PHE A 2 9.91 -9.01 -21.91
N GLU A 3 10.94 -8.43 -21.29
CA GLU A 3 10.77 -7.18 -20.50
C GLU A 3 10.23 -6.04 -21.38
N ARG A 4 10.85 -5.82 -22.55
CA ARG A 4 10.43 -4.75 -23.48
C ARG A 4 9.01 -4.97 -24.00
N GLU A 5 8.67 -6.20 -24.38
CA GLU A 5 7.33 -6.55 -24.86
C GLU A 5 6.26 -6.34 -23.78
N SER A 6 6.56 -6.69 -22.54
CA SER A 6 5.65 -6.51 -21.41
C SER A 6 5.41 -5.03 -21.12
N LEU A 7 6.48 -4.22 -21.09
CA LEU A 7 6.38 -2.77 -20.84
C LEU A 7 5.65 -2.04 -21.97
N ALA A 8 5.87 -2.45 -23.23
CA ALA A 8 5.14 -1.92 -24.38
C ALA A 8 3.64 -2.24 -24.27
N ARG A 9 3.28 -3.48 -23.87
CA ARG A 9 1.88 -3.87 -23.65
C ARG A 9 1.19 -3.01 -22.58
N TYR A 10 1.90 -2.63 -21.52
CA TYR A 10 1.37 -1.79 -20.44
C TYR A 10 1.39 -0.28 -20.75
N GLY A 11 1.88 0.13 -21.92
CA GLY A 11 1.95 1.54 -22.29
C GLY A 11 2.91 2.36 -21.43
N MET A 12 4.04 1.76 -21.02
CA MET A 12 5.02 2.44 -20.18
C MET A 12 5.51 3.75 -20.82
N PRO A 13 5.45 4.90 -20.10
CA PRO A 13 5.98 6.16 -20.61
C PRO A 13 7.48 6.08 -20.88
N LYS A 14 7.95 6.74 -21.94
CA LYS A 14 9.36 6.74 -22.34
C LYS A 14 10.26 7.55 -21.38
N GLU A 15 9.66 8.44 -20.61
CA GLU A 15 10.31 9.36 -19.69
C GLU A 15 10.76 8.68 -18.39
N ILE A 16 10.21 7.51 -18.06
CA ILE A 16 10.53 6.77 -16.84
C ILE A 16 11.13 5.39 -17.16
N VAL A 17 11.82 4.81 -16.19
CA VAL A 17 12.40 3.45 -16.28
C VAL A 17 11.86 2.57 -15.16
N MET A 18 12.00 1.25 -15.30
CA MET A 18 11.66 0.34 -14.21
C MET A 18 12.57 0.61 -13.02
N ARG A 19 11.98 0.69 -11.82
CA ARG A 19 12.74 0.85 -10.57
C ARG A 19 13.79 -0.26 -10.39
N HIS A 20 13.45 -1.48 -10.79
CA HIS A 20 14.35 -2.63 -10.85
C HIS A 20 14.11 -3.38 -12.16
N ARG A 21 15.16 -3.56 -12.98
CA ARG A 21 15.11 -4.44 -14.16
C ARG A 21 15.40 -5.88 -13.76
N LEU A 22 14.97 -6.84 -14.59
CA LEU A 22 14.98 -8.25 -14.24
C LEU A 22 16.31 -8.78 -13.68
N PRO A 23 17.50 -8.47 -14.26
CA PRO A 23 18.77 -9.03 -13.77
C PRO A 23 19.13 -8.61 -12.34
N GLN A 24 18.70 -7.42 -11.92
CA GLN A 24 18.99 -6.87 -10.58
C GLN A 24 17.77 -6.85 -9.65
N PHE A 25 16.67 -7.51 -10.02
CA PHE A 25 15.43 -7.44 -9.26
C PHE A 25 15.41 -8.43 -8.08
N ASN A 26 16.23 -8.15 -7.07
CA ASN A 26 16.44 -9.05 -5.93
C ASN A 26 15.15 -9.42 -5.18
N HIS A 27 14.19 -8.48 -5.07
CA HIS A 27 12.89 -8.76 -4.46
C HIS A 27 12.18 -9.96 -5.11
N MET A 28 12.27 -10.11 -6.42
CA MET A 28 11.60 -11.19 -7.16
C MET A 28 12.46 -12.45 -7.31
N PHE A 29 13.80 -12.33 -7.30
CA PHE A 29 14.67 -13.43 -7.76
C PHE A 29 15.69 -13.93 -6.73
N THR A 30 15.87 -13.25 -5.59
CA THR A 30 16.79 -13.72 -4.54
C THR A 30 16.08 -14.62 -3.53
N THR A 31 14.80 -14.38 -3.26
CA THR A 31 13.97 -15.16 -2.34
C THR A 31 12.53 -15.17 -2.83
N ASP A 32 11.72 -16.12 -2.38
CA ASP A 32 10.28 -16.16 -2.69
C ASP A 32 9.44 -15.13 -1.92
N ALA A 33 10.06 -14.24 -1.15
CA ALA A 33 9.36 -13.28 -0.30
C ALA A 33 8.46 -12.31 -1.09
N TYR A 34 8.85 -11.90 -2.31
CA TYR A 34 8.08 -10.99 -3.16
C TYR A 34 7.84 -11.51 -4.59
N SER A 35 8.13 -12.79 -4.84
CA SER A 35 7.74 -13.47 -6.07
C SER A 35 6.24 -13.33 -6.30
N ALA A 36 5.83 -12.93 -7.51
CA ALA A 36 4.45 -12.62 -7.88
C ALA A 36 3.72 -11.63 -6.94
N SER A 37 4.45 -10.84 -6.13
CA SER A 37 3.84 -10.03 -5.08
C SER A 37 4.55 -8.71 -4.80
N TYR A 38 5.38 -8.22 -5.72
CA TYR A 38 5.94 -6.86 -5.63
C TYR A 38 4.86 -5.75 -5.61
N TYR A 39 3.67 -6.03 -6.14
CA TYR A 39 2.51 -5.13 -6.03
C TYR A 39 2.05 -4.90 -4.58
N LYS A 40 2.46 -5.76 -3.63
CA LYS A 40 2.13 -5.63 -2.20
C LYS A 40 2.54 -4.28 -1.63
N TYR A 41 3.57 -3.62 -2.17
CA TYR A 41 3.90 -2.25 -1.77
C TYR A 41 2.74 -1.29 -2.07
N LEU A 42 2.26 -1.25 -3.32
CA LEU A 42 1.13 -0.39 -3.70
C LEU A 42 -0.18 -0.78 -2.98
N TRP A 43 -0.38 -2.08 -2.77
CA TRP A 43 -1.52 -2.58 -2.00
C TRP A 43 -1.47 -2.10 -0.56
N SER A 44 -0.32 -2.24 0.12
CA SER A 44 -0.10 -1.78 1.49
C SER A 44 -0.14 -0.26 1.61
N ASP A 45 0.37 0.48 0.63
CA ASP A 45 0.33 1.95 0.59
C ASP A 45 -1.12 2.48 0.57
N THR A 46 -2.07 1.70 0.06
CA THR A 46 -3.49 2.07 0.10
C THR A 46 -4.01 2.09 1.55
N MET A 47 -3.70 1.06 2.32
CA MET A 47 -4.04 1.00 3.74
C MET A 47 -3.27 2.04 4.56
N ASP A 48 -2.02 2.33 4.21
CA ASP A 48 -1.20 3.36 4.86
C ASP A 48 -1.81 4.76 4.68
N ALA A 49 -2.05 5.16 3.42
CA ALA A 49 -2.64 6.46 3.11
C ALA A 49 -4.03 6.62 3.72
N ASP A 50 -4.86 5.58 3.69
CA ASP A 50 -6.20 5.63 4.29
C ASP A 50 -6.19 5.63 5.82
N SER A 51 -5.19 4.98 6.44
CA SER A 51 -4.97 5.08 7.89
C SER A 51 -4.53 6.48 8.28
N TRP A 52 -3.64 7.11 7.49
CA TRP A 52 -3.23 8.50 7.70
C TRP A 52 -4.43 9.46 7.55
N ALA A 53 -5.26 9.27 6.53
CA ALA A 53 -6.47 10.06 6.35
C ALA A 53 -7.41 9.99 7.56
N TYR A 54 -7.50 8.83 8.25
CA TYR A 54 -8.28 8.72 9.48
C TYR A 54 -7.76 9.63 10.60
N PHE A 55 -6.44 9.74 10.77
CA PHE A 55 -5.84 10.68 11.71
C PHE A 55 -6.11 12.14 11.32
N GLU A 56 -5.99 12.48 10.04
CA GLU A 56 -6.32 13.83 9.54
C GLU A 56 -7.80 14.19 9.75
N GLU A 57 -8.72 13.28 9.42
CA GLU A 57 -10.18 13.44 9.56
C GLU A 57 -10.61 13.69 11.02
N SER A 58 -9.84 13.21 11.98
CA SER A 58 -10.11 13.42 13.41
C SER A 58 -9.85 14.87 13.86
N GLY A 59 -9.08 15.64 13.08
CA GLY A 59 -8.59 16.97 13.46
C GLY A 59 -7.41 16.95 14.44
N ASP A 60 -6.99 15.78 14.92
CA ASP A 60 -5.80 15.59 15.77
C ASP A 60 -4.94 14.43 15.25
N VAL A 61 -3.90 14.77 14.51
CA VAL A 61 -2.96 13.78 13.95
C VAL A 61 -2.17 13.01 15.02
N PHE A 62 -2.23 13.44 16.28
CA PHE A 62 -1.64 12.75 17.43
C PHE A 62 -2.69 12.11 18.36
N SER A 63 -3.94 11.97 17.89
CA SER A 63 -5.05 11.43 18.68
C SER A 63 -4.65 10.13 19.42
N PRO A 64 -4.60 10.15 20.77
CA PRO A 64 -4.27 8.97 21.56
C PRO A 64 -5.27 7.82 21.38
N GLU A 65 -6.54 8.14 21.11
CA GLU A 65 -7.59 7.16 20.90
C GLU A 65 -7.35 6.34 19.63
N ILE A 66 -7.20 7.01 18.48
CA ILE A 66 -6.88 6.35 17.20
C ILE A 66 -5.56 5.58 17.29
N ALA A 67 -4.52 6.15 17.91
CA ALA A 67 -3.24 5.46 18.10
C ALA A 67 -3.38 4.19 18.95
N SER A 68 -4.16 4.25 20.04
CA SER A 68 -4.47 3.08 20.88
C SER A 68 -5.23 2.00 20.12
N ARG A 69 -6.17 2.40 19.26
CA ARG A 69 -6.91 1.47 18.39
C ARG A 69 -5.99 0.85 17.33
N LEU A 70 -5.17 1.63 16.65
CA LEU A 70 -4.18 1.14 15.69
C LEU A 70 -3.27 0.08 16.35
N LYS A 71 -2.75 0.39 17.55
CA LYS A 71 -1.91 -0.55 18.30
C LYS A 71 -2.65 -1.84 18.64
N SER A 72 -3.82 -1.74 19.25
CA SER A 72 -4.54 -2.90 19.81
C SER A 72 -5.16 -3.80 18.74
N VAL A 73 -5.62 -3.22 17.62
CA VAL A 73 -6.31 -3.95 16.55
C VAL A 73 -5.37 -4.36 15.41
N MET A 74 -4.48 -3.45 14.98
CA MET A 74 -3.68 -3.69 13.78
C MET A 74 -2.28 -4.23 14.08
N LEU A 75 -1.59 -3.69 15.08
CA LEU A 75 -0.16 -3.97 15.28
C LEU A 75 0.08 -5.14 16.26
N ALA A 76 -0.55 -5.11 17.43
CA ALA A 76 -0.30 -6.08 18.49
C ALA A 76 -0.70 -7.53 18.14
N PRO A 77 -1.83 -7.80 17.45
CA PRO A 77 -2.23 -9.17 17.14
C PRO A 77 -1.36 -9.88 16.10
N GLY A 78 -0.53 -9.16 15.34
CA GLY A 78 0.22 -9.72 14.21
C GLY A 78 -0.72 -10.42 13.21
N ASN A 79 -0.44 -11.69 12.90
CA ASN A 79 -1.25 -12.49 11.97
C ASN A 79 -2.21 -13.48 12.68
N SER A 80 -2.58 -13.21 13.94
CA SER A 80 -3.48 -14.09 14.72
C SER A 80 -4.97 -13.86 14.44
N THR A 81 -5.33 -12.79 13.73
CA THR A 81 -6.71 -12.45 13.34
C THR A 81 -6.80 -12.21 11.83
N ASP A 82 -8.03 -12.27 11.29
CA ASP A 82 -8.26 -11.89 9.90
C ASP A 82 -7.88 -10.42 9.69
N ARG A 83 -7.01 -10.16 8.71
CA ARG A 83 -6.42 -8.84 8.51
C ARG A 83 -7.39 -7.84 7.86
N GLY A 84 -8.33 -8.32 7.05
CA GLY A 84 -9.37 -7.47 6.48
C GLY A 84 -10.36 -7.02 7.56
N GLU A 85 -10.77 -7.94 8.42
CA GLU A 85 -11.63 -7.64 9.57
C GLU A 85 -10.95 -6.73 10.58
N ALA A 86 -9.66 -6.96 10.88
CA ALA A 86 -8.90 -6.05 11.73
C ALA A 86 -8.86 -4.62 11.15
N TYR A 87 -8.71 -4.48 9.83
CA TYR A 87 -8.76 -3.16 9.20
C TYR A 87 -10.14 -2.51 9.34
N ARG A 88 -11.22 -3.25 9.09
CA ARG A 88 -12.60 -2.75 9.30
C ARG A 88 -12.87 -2.38 10.76
N GLN A 89 -12.36 -3.14 11.71
CA GLN A 89 -12.48 -2.82 13.14
C GLN A 89 -11.71 -1.54 13.52
N PHE A 90 -10.55 -1.32 12.90
CA PHE A 90 -9.74 -0.11 13.09
C PHE A 90 -10.37 1.12 12.42
N ARG A 91 -10.67 1.03 11.12
CA ARG A 91 -11.08 2.14 10.25
C ARG A 91 -12.59 2.35 10.15
N GLY A 92 -13.39 1.34 10.48
CA GLY A 92 -14.85 1.33 10.34
C GLY A 92 -15.35 0.94 8.95
N ARG A 93 -14.46 0.75 7.98
CA ARG A 93 -14.74 0.39 6.59
C ARG A 93 -13.53 -0.30 5.95
N ASP A 94 -13.70 -0.83 4.75
CA ASP A 94 -12.58 -1.32 3.94
C ASP A 94 -11.65 -0.16 3.51
N PRO A 95 -10.38 -0.46 3.13
CA PRO A 95 -9.45 0.56 2.66
C PRO A 95 -9.97 1.31 1.43
N ASP A 96 -9.86 2.63 1.43
CA ASP A 96 -10.27 3.47 0.30
C ASP A 96 -9.05 3.91 -0.53
N VAL A 97 -9.03 3.53 -1.81
CA VAL A 97 -7.98 3.90 -2.77
C VAL A 97 -7.90 5.41 -3.03
N ALA A 98 -8.99 6.14 -2.80
CA ALA A 98 -9.02 7.59 -2.96
C ALA A 98 -7.96 8.29 -2.09
N ALA A 99 -7.68 7.77 -0.88
CA ALA A 99 -6.65 8.32 -0.01
C ALA A 99 -5.26 8.22 -0.65
N LEU A 100 -4.92 7.08 -1.25
CA LEU A 100 -3.65 6.89 -1.96
C LEU A 100 -3.56 7.76 -3.21
N LEU A 101 -4.64 7.86 -3.98
CA LEU A 101 -4.69 8.70 -5.17
C LEU A 101 -4.50 10.18 -4.82
N LYS A 102 -5.13 10.67 -3.75
CA LYS A 102 -4.91 12.02 -3.21
C LYS A 102 -3.45 12.22 -2.81
N ALA A 103 -2.89 11.31 -2.01
CA ALA A 103 -1.52 11.40 -1.52
C ALA A 103 -0.47 11.41 -2.64
N ARG A 104 -0.78 10.77 -3.79
CA ARG A 104 0.08 10.72 -4.97
C ARG A 104 -0.23 11.77 -6.04
N GLY A 105 -1.17 12.69 -5.77
CA GLY A 105 -1.53 13.77 -6.70
C GLY A 105 -2.29 13.31 -7.95
N PHE A 106 -3.05 12.21 -7.85
CA PHE A 106 -3.87 11.66 -8.94
C PHE A 106 -5.35 12.03 -8.88
N LEU A 107 -5.83 12.59 -7.76
CA LEU A 107 -7.17 13.18 -7.72
C LEU A 107 -7.08 14.64 -8.16
N GLU A 108 -8.01 15.05 -9.04
CA GLU A 108 -8.21 16.47 -9.33
C GLU A 108 -8.61 17.21 -8.05
N THR A 109 -8.13 18.44 -7.91
CA THR A 109 -8.39 19.29 -6.74
C THR A 109 -9.70 20.03 -6.87
#